data_AF-A0A923M309-F1
#
_entry.id   AF-A0A923M309-F1
#
_cell.length_a   1.000
_cell.length_b   1.000
_cell.length_c   1.000
_cell.angle_alpha   90.00
_cell.angle_beta   90.00
_cell.angle_gamma   90.00
#
_symmetry.space_group_name_H-M   'P 1'
#
loop_
_entity.id
_entity.type
_entity.pdbx_description
1 polymer ?
#
loop_
_entity_poly.entity_id
_entity_poly.type
_entity_poly.pdbx_seq_one_letter_code
_entity_poly.pdbx_strand_id
1 'polypeptide(L)'
;MHPPETQAARAALLKDRNFRWLVSGGTLNLLGDQFTLIALPWLVLKMTGDTLVLGTVLALIAVPRALFILVGGAVVDRYSPKRVNLVTKYVNTLLLAALALGVFTGKLTMPIVYVLALGIGVATAFSIPSGMSLLPRSVAPQHLAAANGIMMGLRQLSFFVGPLLAGLLIALFGDGSGGQLANANGIALAFGVDSLSFAVSAWTLWRVTMREAPEAPRQATAPVVHSILEGLRHVGRDAQLRTCFLYWAAIALLVMGPLHIALPVLASSHPELGASALGIMAGAHGFGTLTGMVVAGAKPGLRIGTLGTTVLIFDLVVGVLFMPMGHIGAAWQGALLMALIGVLGGSMQVAIFTWLQRRVPPAMLGRAMSLFMFIFMGLVPMASAVTGVVLRFVTLQQLFVTCGGLLVAVSLVAFVASPMRAVSDPQPVPAGSGR
;
A
#
# COMPACT_ATOMS: atom_id res chain seq x y z
N MET A 1 -23.88 -17.61 -0.91
CA MET A 1 -23.54 -18.88 -1.60
C MET A 1 -22.58 -18.54 -2.72
N HIS A 2 -21.28 -18.87 -2.61
CA HIS A 2 -20.38 -18.74 -3.76
C HIS A 2 -20.75 -19.83 -4.79
N PRO A 3 -20.79 -19.53 -6.10
CA PRO A 3 -21.17 -20.54 -7.08
C PRO A 3 -20.21 -21.74 -6.99
N PRO A 4 -20.73 -22.98 -7.10
CA PRO A 4 -19.94 -24.22 -6.93
C PRO A 4 -18.68 -24.25 -7.83
N GLU A 5 -18.72 -23.59 -8.98
CA GLU A 5 -17.58 -23.42 -9.89
C GLU A 5 -16.39 -22.65 -9.27
N THR A 6 -16.65 -21.67 -8.39
CA THR A 6 -15.58 -20.89 -7.76
C THR A 6 -14.83 -21.69 -6.70
N GLN A 7 -15.52 -22.58 -5.98
CA GLN A 7 -14.88 -23.46 -5.00
C GLN A 7 -14.04 -24.55 -5.69
N ALA A 8 -14.57 -25.16 -6.75
CA ALA A 8 -13.83 -26.12 -7.56
C ALA A 8 -12.58 -25.48 -8.19
N ALA A 9 -12.69 -24.26 -8.73
CA ALA A 9 -11.56 -23.51 -9.27
C ALA A 9 -10.47 -23.19 -8.22
N ARG A 10 -10.87 -22.82 -6.99
CA ARG A 10 -9.91 -22.59 -5.89
C ARG A 10 -9.20 -23.88 -5.48
N ALA A 11 -9.92 -24.99 -5.36
CA ALA A 11 -9.33 -26.28 -5.03
C ALA A 11 -8.36 -26.77 -6.12
N ALA A 12 -8.69 -26.56 -7.40
CA ALA A 12 -7.81 -26.86 -8.52
C ALA A 12 -6.53 -26.01 -8.50
N LEU A 13 -6.65 -24.70 -8.25
CA LEU A 13 -5.50 -23.80 -8.11
C LEU A 13 -4.56 -24.21 -6.98
N LEU A 14 -5.09 -24.60 -5.82
CA LEU A 14 -4.28 -25.05 -4.69
C LEU A 14 -3.56 -26.39 -4.95
N LYS A 15 -4.00 -27.17 -5.95
CA LYS A 15 -3.29 -28.38 -6.43
C LYS A 15 -2.27 -28.06 -7.53
N ASP A 16 -2.45 -26.97 -8.27
CA ASP A 16 -1.51 -26.52 -9.31
C ASP A 16 -0.17 -26.11 -8.70
N ARG A 17 0.87 -26.91 -8.97
CA ARG A 17 2.23 -26.69 -8.49
C ARG A 17 2.79 -25.33 -8.94
N ASN A 18 2.45 -24.87 -10.14
CA ASN A 18 2.93 -23.60 -10.68
C ASN A 18 2.34 -22.42 -9.90
N PHE A 19 1.03 -22.47 -9.66
CA PHE A 19 0.36 -21.47 -8.83
C PHE A 19 0.89 -21.48 -7.39
N ARG A 20 1.12 -22.67 -6.80
CA ARG A 20 1.69 -22.81 -5.46
C ARG A 20 3.05 -22.15 -5.31
N TRP A 21 3.95 -22.29 -6.30
CA TRP A 21 5.25 -21.62 -6.28
C TRP A 21 5.11 -20.09 -6.34
N LEU A 22 4.22 -19.60 -7.21
CA LEU A 22 4.01 -18.17 -7.35
C LEU A 22 3.40 -17.56 -6.07
N VAL A 23 2.36 -18.19 -5.52
CA VAL A 23 1.63 -17.67 -4.36
C VAL A 23 2.43 -17.77 -3.07
N SER A 24 3.17 -18.86 -2.84
CA SER A 24 3.99 -19.00 -1.63
C SER A 24 5.12 -17.99 -1.59
N GLY A 25 5.85 -17.85 -2.71
CA GLY A 25 6.90 -16.86 -2.87
C GLY A 25 6.39 -15.43 -2.78
N GLY A 26 5.25 -15.14 -3.41
CA GLY A 26 4.62 -13.81 -3.37
C GLY A 26 4.15 -13.43 -1.97
N THR A 27 3.54 -14.37 -1.25
CA THR A 27 3.04 -14.14 0.12
C THR A 27 4.19 -13.96 1.10
N LEU A 28 5.25 -14.75 0.99
CA LEU A 28 6.43 -14.61 1.84
C LEU A 28 7.10 -13.24 1.63
N ASN A 29 7.23 -12.79 0.37
CA ASN A 29 7.73 -11.46 0.06
C ASN A 29 6.84 -10.37 0.67
N LEU A 30 5.51 -10.48 0.51
CA LEU A 30 4.57 -9.51 1.06
C LEU A 30 4.64 -9.42 2.59
N LEU A 31 4.89 -10.54 3.27
CA LEU A 31 5.14 -10.56 4.71
C LEU A 31 6.49 -9.93 5.07
N GLY A 32 7.54 -10.26 4.33
CA GLY A 32 8.88 -9.67 4.50
C GLY A 32 8.87 -8.16 4.35
N ASP A 33 8.18 -7.63 3.33
CA ASP A 33 8.07 -6.19 3.08
C ASP A 33 7.56 -5.43 4.33
N GLN A 34 6.71 -6.07 5.16
CA GLN A 34 6.21 -5.48 6.40
C GLN A 34 7.30 -5.32 7.47
N PHE A 35 8.31 -6.19 7.49
CA PHE A 35 9.45 -6.03 8.39
C PHE A 35 10.25 -4.78 8.04
N THR A 36 10.56 -4.56 6.77
CA THR A 36 11.24 -3.33 6.32
C THR A 36 10.37 -2.09 6.53
N LEU A 37 9.05 -2.19 6.33
CA LEU A 37 8.11 -1.09 6.56
C LEU A 37 8.15 -0.56 8.01
N ILE A 38 8.36 -1.44 9.00
CA ILE A 38 8.46 -1.08 10.41
C ILE A 38 9.92 -0.74 10.79
N ALA A 39 10.87 -1.56 10.35
CA ALA A 39 12.27 -1.47 10.72
C ALA A 39 12.96 -0.21 10.18
N LEU A 40 12.69 0.19 8.94
CA LEU A 40 13.39 1.31 8.31
C LEU A 40 13.04 2.66 8.96
N PRO A 41 11.76 3.03 9.18
CA PRO A 41 11.44 4.24 9.94
C PRO A 41 12.02 4.23 11.35
N TRP A 42 11.93 3.08 12.03
CA TRP A 42 12.45 2.92 13.39
C TRP A 42 13.97 3.07 13.47
N LEU A 43 14.70 2.49 12.51
CA LEU A 43 16.16 2.62 12.38
C LEU A 43 16.57 4.09 12.23
N VAL A 44 15.92 4.81 11.31
CA VAL A 44 16.27 6.21 11.02
C VAL A 44 16.03 7.09 12.25
N LEU A 45 14.91 6.91 12.94
CA LEU A 45 14.61 7.62 14.17
C LEU A 45 15.59 7.26 15.29
N LYS A 46 15.98 5.98 15.43
CA LYS A 46 16.99 5.55 16.41
C LYS A 46 18.38 6.13 16.11
N MET A 47 18.73 6.31 14.84
CA MET A 47 20.03 6.87 14.42
C MET A 47 20.10 8.39 14.55
N THR A 48 18.99 9.11 14.36
CA THR A 48 19.03 10.57 14.15
C THR A 48 18.08 11.36 15.04
N GLY A 49 16.98 10.76 15.49
CA GLY A 49 15.87 11.48 16.14
C GLY A 49 15.18 12.52 15.26
N ASP A 50 15.51 12.59 13.96
CA ASP A 50 15.11 13.70 13.08
C ASP A 50 14.02 13.25 12.08
N THR A 51 12.85 13.90 12.16
CA THR A 51 11.70 13.64 11.28
C THR A 51 11.95 14.06 9.82
N LEU A 52 12.82 15.04 9.58
CA LEU A 52 13.21 15.45 8.24
C LEU A 52 14.08 14.39 7.58
N VAL A 53 14.99 13.78 8.34
CA VAL A 53 15.82 12.69 7.85
C VAL A 53 14.95 11.47 7.52
N LEU A 54 13.99 11.13 8.38
CA LEU A 54 12.99 10.11 8.09
C LEU A 54 12.20 10.42 6.82
N GLY A 55 11.66 11.63 6.69
CA GLY A 55 10.94 12.07 5.50
C GLY A 55 11.78 11.97 4.22
N THR A 56 13.06 12.31 4.32
CA THR A 56 14.03 12.21 3.22
C THR A 56 14.27 10.76 2.80
N VAL A 57 14.44 9.83 3.74
CA VAL A 57 14.60 8.39 3.44
C VAL A 57 13.37 7.84 2.71
N LEU A 58 12.17 8.17 3.18
CA LEU A 58 10.93 7.74 2.53
C LEU A 58 10.76 8.36 1.13
N ALA A 59 11.17 9.62 0.96
CA ALA A 59 11.18 10.29 -0.34
C ALA A 59 12.15 9.59 -1.32
N LEU A 60 13.34 9.19 -0.86
CA LEU A 60 14.33 8.47 -1.67
C LEU A 60 13.84 7.10 -2.14
N ILE A 61 12.93 6.44 -1.42
CA ILE A 61 12.28 5.23 -1.92
C ILE A 61 11.20 5.58 -2.95
N ALA A 62 10.37 6.56 -2.65
CA ALA A 62 9.15 6.78 -3.40
C ALA A 62 9.30 7.61 -4.67
N VAL A 63 10.15 8.64 -4.67
CA VAL A 63 10.35 9.51 -5.83
C VAL A 63 10.93 8.72 -7.00
N PRO A 64 12.02 7.95 -6.86
CA PRO A 64 12.50 7.11 -7.95
C PRO A 64 11.46 6.07 -8.37
N ARG A 65 10.74 5.47 -7.41
CA ARG A 65 9.66 4.54 -7.72
C ARG A 65 8.61 5.19 -8.63
N ALA A 66 8.16 6.40 -8.32
CA ALA A 66 7.18 7.13 -9.12
C ALA A 66 7.73 7.53 -10.51
N LEU A 67 9.00 7.95 -10.59
CA LEU A 67 9.64 8.34 -11.85
C LEU A 67 9.87 7.13 -12.78
N PHE A 68 10.35 6.02 -12.23
CA PHE A 68 10.77 4.86 -13.02
C PHE A 68 9.68 3.81 -13.25
N ILE A 69 8.51 3.89 -12.61
CA ILE A 69 7.43 2.90 -12.81
C ILE A 69 6.96 2.83 -14.27
N LEU A 70 6.92 3.97 -14.97
CA LEU A 70 6.56 4.05 -16.39
C LEU A 70 7.63 3.39 -17.28
N VAL A 71 8.91 3.64 -16.96
CA VAL A 71 10.05 2.98 -17.62
C VAL A 71 10.01 1.48 -17.35
N GLY A 72 9.64 1.08 -16.14
CA GLY A 72 9.50 -0.31 -15.73
C GLY A 72 8.49 -1.07 -16.57
N GLY A 73 7.37 -0.46 -16.96
CA GLY A 73 6.42 -1.06 -17.91
C GLY A 73 7.08 -1.37 -19.26
N ALA A 74 7.74 -0.39 -19.87
CA ALA A 74 8.41 -0.59 -21.16
C ALA A 74 9.54 -1.63 -21.11
N VAL A 75 10.28 -1.71 -20.00
CA VAL A 75 11.32 -2.73 -19.79
C VAL A 75 10.69 -4.13 -19.66
N VAL A 76 9.55 -4.25 -18.98
CA VAL A 76 8.80 -5.52 -18.84
C VAL A 76 8.16 -5.97 -20.15
N ASP A 77 7.88 -5.05 -21.06
CA ASP A 77 7.40 -5.39 -22.40
C ASP A 77 8.55 -5.85 -23.33
N ARG A 78 9.73 -5.24 -23.18
CA ARG A 78 10.93 -5.58 -23.97
C ARG A 78 11.60 -6.87 -23.51
N TYR A 79 11.65 -7.11 -22.20
CA TYR A 79 12.25 -8.29 -21.58
C TYR A 79 11.18 -9.18 -20.98
N SER A 80 11.48 -10.43 -20.62
CA SER A 80 10.44 -11.25 -19.98
C SER A 80 10.13 -10.76 -18.56
N PRO A 81 8.84 -10.65 -18.17
CA PRO A 81 8.46 -10.18 -16.84
C PRO A 81 9.09 -11.00 -15.71
N LYS A 82 9.23 -12.32 -15.94
CA LYS A 82 9.91 -13.22 -15.00
C LYS A 82 11.36 -12.80 -14.75
N ARG A 83 12.12 -12.48 -15.80
CA ARG A 83 13.53 -12.08 -15.67
C ARG A 83 13.67 -10.74 -14.96
N VAL A 84 12.86 -9.76 -15.36
CA VAL A 84 12.86 -8.43 -14.71
C VAL A 84 12.55 -8.58 -13.22
N ASN A 85 11.50 -9.33 -12.87
CA ASN A 85 11.12 -9.52 -11.48
C ASN A 85 12.21 -10.28 -10.69
N LEU A 86 12.81 -11.34 -11.24
CA LEU A 86 13.94 -12.05 -10.61
C LEU A 86 15.11 -11.11 -10.30
N VAL A 87 15.53 -10.28 -11.25
CA VAL A 87 16.61 -9.30 -11.03
C VAL A 87 16.26 -8.36 -9.90
N THR A 88 15.03 -7.81 -9.88
CA THR A 88 14.61 -6.92 -8.78
C THR A 88 14.61 -7.61 -7.42
N LYS A 89 14.28 -8.91 -7.37
CA LYS A 89 14.31 -9.67 -6.12
C LYS A 89 15.73 -9.89 -5.63
N TYR A 90 16.67 -10.27 -6.50
CA TYR A 90 18.08 -10.40 -6.13
C TYR A 90 18.69 -9.07 -5.67
N VAL A 91 18.38 -7.97 -6.37
CA VAL A 91 18.83 -6.64 -5.97
C VAL A 91 18.30 -6.29 -4.57
N ASN A 92 17.01 -6.47 -4.30
CA ASN A 92 16.45 -6.21 -2.96
C ASN A 92 17.03 -7.13 -1.88
N THR A 93 17.28 -8.41 -2.17
CA THR A 93 17.99 -9.31 -1.25
C THR A 93 19.33 -8.72 -0.83
N LEU A 94 20.15 -8.25 -1.78
CA LEU A 94 21.45 -7.66 -1.50
C LEU A 94 21.36 -6.34 -0.74
N LEU A 95 20.44 -5.45 -1.13
CA LEU A 95 20.24 -4.15 -0.46
C LEU A 95 19.78 -4.31 0.99
N LEU A 96 18.83 -5.21 1.23
CA LEU A 96 18.32 -5.50 2.57
C LEU A 96 19.34 -6.27 3.42
N ALA A 97 20.13 -7.17 2.80
CA ALA A 97 21.25 -7.82 3.49
C ALA A 97 22.32 -6.79 3.89
N ALA A 98 22.61 -5.81 3.03
CA ALA A 98 23.54 -4.74 3.35
C ALA A 98 23.02 -3.85 4.50
N LEU A 99 21.71 -3.55 4.55
CA LEU A 99 21.09 -2.91 5.71
C LEU A 99 21.24 -3.77 6.97
N ALA A 100 20.87 -5.05 6.92
CA ALA A 100 20.96 -5.97 8.04
C ALA A 100 22.40 -6.06 8.60
N LEU A 101 23.39 -6.27 7.72
CA LEU A 101 24.80 -6.35 8.08
C LEU A 101 25.35 -5.02 8.59
N GLY A 102 24.95 -3.91 7.98
CA GLY A 102 25.35 -2.57 8.43
C GLY A 102 24.86 -2.27 9.85
N VAL A 103 23.59 -2.61 10.14
CA VAL A 103 23.02 -2.49 11.49
C VAL A 103 23.75 -3.42 12.46
N PHE A 104 23.90 -4.71 12.10
CA PHE A 104 24.51 -5.72 12.96
C PHE A 104 25.97 -5.41 13.32
N THR A 105 26.74 -4.87 12.37
CA THR A 105 28.14 -4.49 12.59
C THR A 105 28.32 -3.12 13.24
N GLY A 106 27.24 -2.35 13.40
CA GLY A 106 27.27 -0.97 13.90
C GLY A 106 27.98 0.02 12.97
N LYS A 107 28.28 -0.36 11.72
CA LYS A 107 29.00 0.46 10.74
C LYS A 107 28.08 1.25 9.82
N LEU A 108 26.76 1.17 10.02
CA LEU A 108 25.79 1.85 9.19
C LEU A 108 25.81 3.36 9.45
N THR A 109 25.93 4.15 8.38
CA THR A 109 25.87 5.61 8.40
C THR A 109 24.70 6.10 7.56
N MET A 110 24.22 7.32 7.83
CA MET A 110 23.09 7.88 7.08
C MET A 110 23.31 7.98 5.56
N PRO A 111 24.51 8.33 5.04
CA PRO A 111 24.77 8.27 3.61
C PRO A 111 24.56 6.87 3.01
N ILE A 112 24.95 5.81 3.73
CA ILE A 112 24.71 4.43 3.30
C ILE A 112 23.20 4.14 3.28
N VAL A 113 22.45 4.56 4.32
CA VAL A 113 20.99 4.41 4.37
C VAL A 113 20.32 5.11 3.18
N TYR A 114 20.75 6.32 2.82
CA TYR A 114 20.22 7.04 1.65
C TYR A 114 20.45 6.30 0.34
N VAL A 115 21.66 5.77 0.11
CA VAL A 115 21.99 5.01 -1.10
C VAL A 115 21.17 3.71 -1.16
N LEU A 116 21.03 2.99 -0.05
CA LEU A 116 20.26 1.76 0.01
C LEU A 116 18.76 2.03 -0.20
N ALA A 117 18.21 3.09 0.42
CA ALA A 117 16.83 3.53 0.23
C ALA A 117 16.53 3.89 -1.23
N LEU A 118 17.42 4.64 -1.88
CA LEU A 118 17.34 4.96 -3.30
C LEU A 118 17.32 3.68 -4.16
N GLY A 119 18.23 2.75 -3.88
CA GLY A 119 18.31 1.45 -4.57
C GLY A 119 17.03 0.62 -4.44
N ILE A 120 16.45 0.56 -3.23
CA ILE A 120 15.19 -0.14 -2.95
C ILE A 120 14.05 0.50 -3.76
N GLY A 121 13.98 1.84 -3.78
CA GLY A 121 13.00 2.59 -4.57
C GLY A 121 13.07 2.27 -6.06
N VAL A 122 14.27 2.30 -6.63
CA VAL A 122 14.52 1.97 -8.05
C VAL A 122 14.14 0.52 -8.33
N ALA A 123 14.62 -0.44 -7.53
CA ALA A 123 14.31 -1.86 -7.73
C ALA A 123 12.80 -2.16 -7.67
N THR A 124 12.10 -1.51 -6.73
CA THR A 124 10.64 -1.63 -6.56
C THR A 124 9.89 -1.09 -7.79
N ALA A 125 10.39 -0.05 -8.44
CA ALA A 125 9.78 0.54 -9.64
C ALA A 125 9.58 -0.46 -10.78
N PHE A 126 10.53 -1.40 -10.93
CA PHE A 126 10.48 -2.48 -11.93
C PHE A 126 9.74 -3.72 -11.42
N SER A 127 9.73 -3.95 -10.10
CA SER A 127 9.09 -5.11 -9.49
C SER A 127 7.55 -5.06 -9.59
N ILE A 128 6.96 -3.87 -9.45
CA ILE A 128 5.50 -3.67 -9.54
C ILE A 128 4.91 -4.07 -10.90
N PRO A 129 5.32 -3.48 -12.05
CA PRO A 129 4.76 -3.82 -13.35
C PRO A 129 5.06 -5.27 -13.75
N SER A 130 6.27 -5.76 -13.45
CA SER A 130 6.63 -7.15 -13.73
C SER A 130 5.73 -8.10 -12.95
N GLY A 131 5.51 -7.86 -11.65
CA GLY A 131 4.67 -8.68 -10.78
C GLY A 131 3.22 -8.78 -11.23
N MET A 132 2.62 -7.68 -11.68
CA MET A 132 1.23 -7.65 -12.19
C MET A 132 1.03 -8.57 -13.40
N SER A 133 2.06 -8.74 -14.23
CA SER A 133 2.01 -9.57 -15.44
C SER A 133 2.34 -11.05 -15.21
N LEU A 134 2.89 -11.42 -14.04
CA LEU A 134 3.27 -12.82 -13.75
C LEU A 134 2.04 -13.71 -13.60
N LEU A 135 1.02 -13.26 -12.85
CA LEU A 135 -0.15 -14.09 -12.53
C LEU A 135 -0.94 -14.49 -13.79
N PRO A 136 -1.29 -13.57 -14.70
CA PRO A 136 -1.95 -13.91 -15.97
C PRO A 136 -1.20 -14.92 -16.83
N ARG A 137 0.14 -14.95 -16.74
CA ARG A 137 1.01 -15.85 -17.50
C ARG A 137 1.32 -17.16 -16.77
N SER A 138 0.85 -17.32 -15.53
CA SER A 138 1.15 -18.50 -14.69
C SER A 138 -0.05 -19.43 -14.47
N VAL A 139 -1.27 -18.93 -14.64
CA VAL A 139 -2.51 -19.72 -14.47
C VAL A 139 -3.39 -19.64 -15.71
N ALA A 140 -4.26 -20.63 -15.91
CA ALA A 140 -5.19 -20.62 -17.03
C ALA A 140 -6.22 -19.47 -16.89
N PRO A 141 -6.70 -18.87 -18.01
CA PRO A 141 -7.62 -17.72 -17.98
C PRO A 141 -8.87 -17.94 -17.12
N GLN A 142 -9.46 -19.13 -17.18
CA GLN A 142 -10.64 -19.52 -16.38
C GLN A 142 -10.43 -19.49 -14.86
N HIS A 143 -9.17 -19.57 -14.40
CA HIS A 143 -8.84 -19.55 -12.98
C HIS A 143 -8.34 -18.17 -12.49
N LEU A 144 -8.19 -17.18 -13.38
CA LEU A 144 -7.61 -15.88 -13.04
C LEU A 144 -8.39 -15.13 -11.96
N ALA A 145 -9.72 -15.13 -12.02
CA ALA A 145 -10.54 -14.46 -11.01
C ALA A 145 -10.36 -15.08 -9.62
N ALA A 146 -10.38 -16.42 -9.55
CA ALA A 146 -10.14 -17.15 -8.31
C ALA A 146 -8.72 -16.91 -7.77
N ALA A 147 -7.72 -16.91 -8.65
CA ALA A 147 -6.32 -16.66 -8.29
C ALA A 147 -6.10 -15.23 -7.76
N ASN A 148 -6.69 -14.22 -8.41
CA ASN A 148 -6.67 -12.84 -7.91
C ASN A 148 -7.31 -12.73 -6.53
N GLY A 149 -8.46 -13.38 -6.32
CA GLY A 149 -9.14 -13.39 -5.01
C GLY A 149 -8.26 -13.98 -3.90
N ILE A 150 -7.55 -15.08 -4.16
CA ILE A 150 -6.59 -15.66 -3.22
C ILE A 150 -5.45 -14.66 -2.94
N MET A 151 -4.87 -14.06 -3.98
CA MET A 151 -3.75 -13.14 -3.85
C MET A 151 -4.11 -11.88 -3.06
N MET A 152 -5.31 -11.34 -3.28
CA MET A 152 -5.83 -10.20 -2.51
C MET A 152 -6.06 -10.56 -1.05
N GLY A 153 -6.65 -11.73 -0.77
CA GLY A 153 -6.84 -12.21 0.60
C GLY A 153 -5.52 -12.38 1.35
N LEU A 154 -4.52 -12.99 0.71
CA LEU A 154 -3.19 -13.18 1.28
C LEU A 154 -2.47 -11.86 1.51
N ARG A 155 -2.54 -10.91 0.56
CA ARG A 155 -1.99 -9.56 0.75
C ARG A 155 -2.58 -8.87 1.97
N GLN A 156 -3.90 -8.93 2.10
CA GLN A 156 -4.56 -8.23 3.20
C GLN A 156 -4.27 -8.92 4.55
N LEU A 157 -4.15 -10.26 4.56
CA LEU A 157 -3.64 -10.99 5.72
C LEU A 157 -2.19 -10.59 6.07
N SER A 158 -1.32 -10.39 5.06
CA SER A 158 0.05 -9.91 5.28
C SER A 158 0.09 -8.51 5.90
N PHE A 159 -0.79 -7.59 5.48
CA PHE A 159 -0.87 -6.25 6.07
C PHE A 159 -1.41 -6.23 7.50
N PHE A 160 -2.14 -7.27 7.91
CA PHE A 160 -2.55 -7.45 9.30
C PHE A 160 -1.43 -8.10 10.13
N VAL A 161 -0.96 -9.27 9.71
CA VAL A 161 -0.05 -10.11 10.52
C VAL A 161 1.39 -9.62 10.46
N GLY A 162 1.84 -9.12 9.31
CA GLY A 162 3.24 -8.73 9.09
C GLY A 162 3.73 -7.64 10.03
N PRO A 163 3.03 -6.49 10.18
CA PRO A 163 3.47 -5.44 11.10
C PRO A 163 3.53 -5.89 12.57
N LEU A 164 2.62 -6.78 12.99
CA LEU A 164 2.62 -7.36 14.33
C LEU A 164 3.87 -8.21 14.57
N LEU A 165 4.19 -9.10 13.62
CA LEU A 165 5.39 -9.94 13.69
C LEU A 165 6.67 -9.10 13.64
N ALA A 166 6.69 -8.06 12.81
CA ALA A 166 7.81 -7.13 12.69
C ALA A 166 8.05 -6.35 13.99
N GLY A 167 7.00 -5.73 14.56
CA GLY A 167 7.09 -4.99 15.81
C GLY A 167 7.50 -5.89 16.98
N LEU A 168 6.94 -7.10 17.06
CA LEU A 168 7.29 -8.08 18.09
C LEU A 168 8.75 -8.53 17.98
N LEU A 169 9.22 -8.85 16.76
CA LEU A 169 10.60 -9.26 16.53
C LEU A 169 11.58 -8.12 16.89
N ILE A 170 11.26 -6.88 16.49
CA ILE A 170 12.11 -5.73 16.82
C ILE A 170 12.14 -5.50 18.34
N ALA A 171 11.02 -5.67 19.05
CA ALA A 171 10.98 -5.50 20.50
C ALA A 171 11.75 -6.60 21.24
N LEU A 172 11.46 -7.88 20.97
CA LEU A 172 12.08 -9.03 21.66
C LEU A 172 13.60 -9.08 21.52
N PHE A 173 14.13 -8.59 20.39
CA PHE A 173 15.55 -8.63 20.07
C PHE A 173 16.20 -7.23 20.04
N GLY A 174 15.47 -6.16 20.39
CA GLY A 174 15.92 -4.77 20.25
C GLY A 174 16.08 -3.99 21.56
N ASP A 175 15.75 -4.59 22.71
CA ASP A 175 15.85 -3.96 24.03
C ASP A 175 17.21 -4.24 24.69
N GLY A 176 18.24 -3.55 24.20
CA GLY A 176 19.42 -3.25 24.99
C GLY A 176 19.46 -1.75 25.26
N SER A 177 19.27 -1.36 26.53
CA SER A 177 19.17 -0.01 27.11
C SER A 177 20.42 0.89 26.95
N GLY A 178 21.03 0.92 25.77
CA GLY A 178 22.11 1.83 25.43
C GLY A 178 21.89 2.38 24.03
N GLY A 179 21.88 3.71 23.90
CA GLY A 179 21.68 4.45 22.63
C GLY A 179 22.75 4.23 21.55
N GLN A 180 23.47 3.10 21.57
CA GLN A 180 24.39 2.69 20.52
C GLN A 180 23.74 1.66 19.60
N LEU A 181 24.07 1.73 18.30
CA LEU A 181 23.66 0.76 17.27
C LEU A 181 24.01 -0.69 17.62
N ALA A 182 24.93 -0.91 18.57
CA ALA A 182 25.33 -2.23 19.07
C ALA A 182 24.16 -3.08 19.62
N ASN A 183 23.06 -2.45 20.04
CA ASN A 183 21.84 -3.12 20.53
C ASN A 183 20.66 -3.03 19.53
N ALA A 184 20.94 -2.99 18.22
CA ALA A 184 19.91 -2.95 17.17
C ALA A 184 19.66 -4.32 16.50
N ASN A 185 19.94 -5.42 17.22
CA ASN A 185 19.81 -6.78 16.70
C ASN A 185 18.41 -7.09 16.15
N GLY A 186 17.35 -6.64 16.82
CA GLY A 186 15.98 -6.79 16.32
C GLY A 186 15.73 -6.10 14.98
N ILE A 187 16.31 -4.91 14.77
CA ILE A 187 16.21 -4.19 13.49
C ILE A 187 17.00 -4.93 12.40
N ALA A 188 18.23 -5.38 12.71
CA ALA A 188 19.05 -6.16 11.78
C ALA A 188 18.35 -7.46 11.37
N LEU A 189 17.75 -8.17 12.33
CA LEU A 189 16.97 -9.38 12.10
C LEU A 189 15.74 -9.10 11.23
N ALA A 190 15.03 -7.97 11.44
CA ALA A 190 13.90 -7.60 10.59
C ALA A 190 14.31 -7.43 9.12
N PHE A 191 15.41 -6.71 8.84
CA PHE A 191 15.95 -6.62 7.48
C PHE A 191 16.46 -7.95 6.95
N GLY A 192 17.04 -8.80 7.80
CA GLY A 192 17.49 -10.14 7.44
C GLY A 192 16.32 -11.07 7.05
N VAL A 193 15.22 -11.02 7.80
CA VAL A 193 13.98 -11.75 7.49
C VAL A 193 13.44 -11.29 6.14
N ASP A 194 13.40 -9.99 5.88
CA ASP A 194 12.93 -9.49 4.59
C ASP A 194 13.88 -9.86 3.44
N SER A 195 15.18 -9.73 3.64
CA SER A 195 16.19 -10.17 2.66
C SER A 195 16.03 -11.65 2.29
N LEU A 196 15.82 -12.51 3.29
CA LEU A 196 15.54 -13.93 3.09
C LEU A 196 14.20 -14.15 2.38
N SER A 197 13.19 -13.35 2.71
CA SER A 197 11.89 -13.36 2.04
C SER A 197 12.03 -13.13 0.53
N PHE A 198 12.81 -12.13 0.13
CA PHE A 198 13.12 -11.82 -1.25
C PHE A 198 13.90 -12.95 -1.93
N ALA A 199 14.88 -13.53 -1.23
CA ALA A 199 15.71 -14.62 -1.76
C ALA A 199 14.89 -15.89 -2.02
N VAL A 200 14.06 -16.28 -1.05
CA VAL A 200 13.14 -17.42 -1.19
C VAL A 200 12.11 -17.14 -2.28
N SER A 201 11.57 -15.92 -2.34
CA SER A 201 10.63 -15.50 -3.39
C SER A 201 11.26 -15.56 -4.79
N ALA A 202 12.53 -15.19 -4.93
CA ALA A 202 13.29 -15.33 -6.16
C ALA A 202 13.46 -16.80 -6.54
N TRP A 203 13.82 -17.65 -5.59
CA TRP A 203 13.95 -19.09 -5.80
C TRP A 203 12.63 -19.74 -6.22
N THR A 204 11.52 -19.43 -5.55
CA THR A 204 10.20 -19.95 -5.93
C THR A 204 9.78 -19.42 -7.29
N LEU A 205 10.02 -18.14 -7.60
CA LEU A 205 9.70 -17.56 -8.91
C LEU A 205 10.53 -18.22 -10.01
N TRP A 206 11.79 -18.57 -9.74
CA TRP A 206 12.62 -19.30 -10.69
C TRP A 206 12.01 -20.65 -11.06
N ARG A 207 11.34 -21.33 -10.12
CA ARG A 207 10.59 -22.58 -10.35
C ARG A 207 9.27 -22.42 -11.12
N VAL A 208 8.74 -21.19 -11.25
CA VAL A 208 7.48 -20.94 -11.97
C VAL A 208 7.70 -21.06 -13.48
N THR A 209 6.94 -21.93 -14.13
CA THR A 209 6.91 -22.03 -15.59
C THR A 209 5.94 -20.98 -16.13
N MET A 210 6.45 -20.11 -17.02
CA MET A 210 5.62 -19.13 -17.70
C MET A 210 4.95 -19.82 -18.89
N ARG A 211 3.63 -19.63 -19.03
CA ARG A 211 2.92 -19.99 -20.25
C ARG A 211 3.33 -18.99 -21.33
N GLU A 212 3.52 -19.47 -22.55
CA GLU A 212 3.63 -18.59 -23.71
C GLU A 212 2.35 -17.78 -23.79
N ALA A 213 2.50 -16.45 -23.78
CA ALA A 213 1.37 -15.58 -24.03
C ALA A 213 1.01 -15.73 -25.51
N PRO A 214 -0.28 -15.87 -25.86
CA PRO A 214 -0.70 -15.48 -27.20
C PRO A 214 -0.13 -14.09 -27.47
N GLU A 215 0.52 -13.89 -28.61
CA GLU A 215 0.97 -12.56 -29.01
C GLU A 215 -0.25 -11.63 -28.95
N ALA A 216 -0.31 -10.80 -27.91
CA ALA A 216 -1.23 -9.70 -27.91
C ALA A 216 -0.84 -8.87 -29.14
N PRO A 217 -1.81 -8.52 -30.02
CA PRO A 217 -1.50 -7.61 -31.11
C PRO A 217 -0.74 -6.44 -30.51
N ARG A 218 0.45 -6.12 -31.06
CA ARG A 218 1.14 -4.87 -30.76
C ARG A 218 0.20 -3.76 -31.16
N GLN A 219 -0.72 -3.37 -30.28
CA GLN A 219 -1.46 -2.13 -30.44
C GLN A 219 -0.37 -1.06 -30.50
N ALA A 220 -0.35 -0.29 -31.58
CA ALA A 220 0.51 0.87 -31.69
C ALA A 220 0.26 1.72 -30.44
N THR A 221 1.14 1.61 -29.45
CA THR A 221 0.99 2.30 -28.19
C THR A 221 1.10 3.78 -28.50
N ALA A 222 -0.01 4.49 -28.41
CA ALA A 222 0.04 5.93 -28.30
C ALA A 222 1.08 6.28 -27.20
N PRO A 223 1.86 7.36 -27.36
CA PRO A 223 2.87 7.73 -26.38
C PRO A 223 2.30 7.67 -24.96
N VAL A 224 3.06 7.16 -23.99
CA VAL A 224 2.62 7.04 -22.58
C VAL A 224 2.02 8.36 -22.08
N VAL A 225 2.63 9.48 -22.49
CA VAL A 225 2.15 10.84 -22.22
C VAL A 225 0.76 11.11 -22.81
N HIS A 226 0.50 10.68 -24.05
CA HIS A 226 -0.81 10.79 -24.69
C HIS A 226 -1.86 9.96 -23.94
N SER A 227 -1.52 8.73 -23.53
CA SER A 227 -2.41 7.87 -22.75
C SER A 227 -2.73 8.46 -21.36
N ILE A 228 -1.76 9.11 -20.72
CA ILE A 228 -1.96 9.85 -19.46
C ILE A 228 -2.88 11.05 -19.69
N LEU A 229 -2.62 11.85 -20.74
CA LEU A 229 -3.44 13.01 -21.11
C LEU A 229 -4.88 12.62 -21.42
N GLU A 230 -5.11 11.53 -22.14
CA GLU A 230 -6.45 10.98 -22.37
C GLU A 230 -7.16 10.58 -21.07
N GLY A 231 -6.44 9.92 -20.16
CA GLY A 231 -6.95 9.56 -18.84
C GLY A 231 -7.36 10.80 -18.03
N LEU A 232 -6.48 11.80 -17.96
CA LEU A 232 -6.73 13.08 -17.28
C LEU A 232 -7.90 13.83 -17.92
N ARG A 233 -7.98 13.87 -19.25
CA ARG A 233 -9.08 14.51 -19.98
C ARG A 233 -10.40 13.78 -19.72
N HIS A 234 -10.40 12.46 -19.63
CA HIS A 234 -11.60 11.67 -19.32
C HIS A 234 -12.08 11.94 -17.89
N VAL A 235 -11.20 11.81 -16.90
CA VAL A 235 -11.52 12.12 -15.50
C VAL A 235 -11.95 13.58 -15.37
N GLY A 236 -11.29 14.51 -16.06
CA GLY A 236 -11.60 15.93 -16.02
C GLY A 236 -12.94 16.33 -16.65
N ARG A 237 -13.46 15.53 -17.59
CA ARG A 237 -14.74 15.76 -18.27
C ARG A 237 -15.95 15.24 -17.48
N ASP A 238 -15.77 14.15 -16.73
CA ASP A 238 -16.82 13.64 -15.85
C ASP A 238 -16.72 14.34 -14.48
N ALA A 239 -17.69 15.20 -14.19
CA ALA A 239 -17.71 15.99 -12.96
C ALA A 239 -17.65 15.12 -11.69
N GLN A 240 -18.28 13.94 -11.68
CA GLN A 240 -18.26 13.03 -10.53
C GLN A 240 -16.88 12.39 -10.36
N LEU A 241 -16.28 11.89 -11.45
CA LEU A 241 -14.93 11.33 -11.40
C LEU A 241 -13.90 12.37 -10.98
N ARG A 242 -13.94 13.57 -11.57
CA ARG A 242 -13.03 14.67 -11.22
C ARG A 242 -13.07 14.98 -9.72
N THR A 243 -14.27 15.15 -9.18
CA THR A 243 -14.47 15.44 -7.76
C THR A 243 -13.95 14.31 -6.87
N CYS A 244 -14.27 13.05 -7.18
CA CYS A 244 -13.78 11.91 -6.39
C CYS A 244 -12.25 11.82 -6.40
N PHE A 245 -11.61 12.01 -7.55
CA PHE A 245 -10.15 11.94 -7.67
C PHE A 245 -9.45 13.08 -6.90
N LEU A 246 -9.97 14.32 -6.99
CA LEU A 246 -9.45 15.44 -6.21
C LEU A 246 -9.61 15.21 -4.70
N TYR A 247 -10.76 14.65 -4.31
CA TYR A 247 -11.03 14.34 -2.91
C TYR A 247 -10.14 13.21 -2.38
N TRP A 248 -9.93 12.12 -3.12
CA TRP A 248 -8.99 11.07 -2.73
C TRP A 248 -7.54 11.56 -2.68
N ALA A 249 -7.15 12.48 -3.56
CA ALA A 249 -5.87 13.16 -3.46
C ALA A 249 -5.74 13.97 -2.16
N ALA A 250 -6.82 14.66 -1.73
CA ALA A 250 -6.84 15.35 -0.44
C ALA A 250 -6.71 14.37 0.74
N ILE A 251 -7.42 13.23 0.74
CA ILE A 251 -7.28 12.19 1.79
C ILE A 251 -5.83 11.66 1.83
N ALA A 252 -5.24 11.39 0.66
CA ALA A 252 -3.86 10.91 0.56
C ALA A 252 -2.87 11.91 1.20
N LEU A 253 -3.09 13.21 1.00
CA LEU A 253 -2.27 14.29 1.57
C LEU A 253 -2.53 14.51 3.07
N LEU A 254 -3.79 14.45 3.51
CA LEU A 254 -4.19 14.84 4.88
C LEU A 254 -4.13 13.70 5.88
N VAL A 255 -4.25 12.45 5.45
CA VAL A 255 -4.33 11.28 6.34
C VAL A 255 -3.16 10.35 6.11
N MET A 256 -3.05 9.76 4.91
CA MET A 256 -2.11 8.67 4.64
C MET A 256 -0.65 9.14 4.70
N GLY A 257 -0.35 10.30 4.09
CA GLY A 257 0.97 10.92 4.16
C GLY A 257 1.43 11.16 5.60
N PRO A 258 0.65 11.91 6.40
CA PRO A 258 0.92 12.15 7.81
C PRO A 258 1.05 10.88 8.63
N LEU A 259 0.15 9.90 8.45
CA LEU A 259 0.16 8.64 9.19
C LEU A 259 1.51 7.90 9.05
N HIS A 260 2.09 7.86 7.84
CA HIS A 260 3.37 7.16 7.59
C HIS A 260 4.57 7.74 8.36
N ILE A 261 4.58 9.04 8.66
CA ILE A 261 5.65 9.67 9.46
C ILE A 261 5.25 9.75 10.93
N ALA A 262 4.04 10.23 11.19
CA ALA A 262 3.59 10.54 12.54
C ALA A 262 3.45 9.27 13.39
N LEU A 263 3.10 8.12 12.81
CA LEU A 263 2.94 6.88 13.57
C LEU A 263 4.28 6.33 14.11
N PRO A 264 5.36 6.21 13.30
CA PRO A 264 6.69 5.91 13.83
C PRO A 264 7.18 6.93 14.87
N VAL A 265 6.97 8.23 14.64
CA VAL A 265 7.41 9.29 15.56
C VAL A 265 6.61 9.24 16.87
N LEU A 266 5.31 8.97 16.81
CA LEU A 266 4.48 8.76 17.99
C LEU A 266 4.99 7.57 18.81
N ALA A 267 5.27 6.45 18.16
CA ALA A 267 5.79 5.25 18.81
C ALA A 267 7.19 5.45 19.42
N SER A 268 8.04 6.31 18.83
CA SER A 268 9.37 6.62 19.38
C SER A 268 9.36 7.72 20.45
N SER A 269 8.33 8.57 20.47
CA SER A 269 8.25 9.72 21.39
C SER A 269 7.90 9.34 22.84
N HIS A 270 7.24 8.20 23.05
CA HIS A 270 6.86 7.73 24.37
C HIS A 270 7.70 6.50 24.75
N PRO A 271 8.37 6.52 25.92
CA PRO A 271 9.21 5.41 26.38
C PRO A 271 8.49 4.06 26.43
N GLU A 272 7.17 4.06 26.66
CA GLU A 272 6.36 2.84 26.84
C GLU A 272 5.82 2.24 25.54
N LEU A 273 5.91 2.93 24.40
CA LEU A 273 5.33 2.48 23.13
C LEU A 273 6.31 1.61 22.33
N GLY A 274 7.47 2.15 21.97
CA GLY A 274 8.51 1.39 21.27
C GLY A 274 8.10 0.87 19.87
N ALA A 275 8.94 0.02 19.28
CA ALA A 275 8.65 -0.62 17.99
C ALA A 275 7.45 -1.58 18.05
N SER A 276 7.19 -2.16 19.23
CA SER A 276 6.04 -3.04 19.46
C SER A 276 4.73 -2.28 19.25
N ALA A 277 4.57 -1.09 19.83
CA ALA A 277 3.36 -0.29 19.63
C ALA A 277 3.17 0.13 18.18
N LEU A 278 4.25 0.47 17.45
CA LEU A 278 4.17 0.74 16.01
C LEU A 278 3.60 -0.46 15.25
N GLY A 279 4.13 -1.66 15.51
CA GLY A 279 3.62 -2.90 14.93
C GLY A 279 2.18 -3.20 15.31
N ILE A 280 1.79 -2.99 16.57
CA ILE A 280 0.43 -3.17 17.09
C ILE A 280 -0.55 -2.21 16.39
N MET A 281 -0.22 -0.93 16.28
CA MET A 281 -1.07 0.08 15.63
C MET A 281 -1.24 -0.20 14.13
N ALA A 282 -0.14 -0.53 13.43
CA ALA A 282 -0.18 -0.90 12.01
C ALA A 282 -0.96 -2.20 11.77
N GLY A 283 -0.75 -3.21 12.63
CA GLY A 283 -1.50 -4.46 12.60
C GLY A 283 -2.99 -4.25 12.87
N ALA A 284 -3.34 -3.42 13.87
CA ALA A 284 -4.72 -3.08 14.17
C ALA A 284 -5.41 -2.37 12.99
N HIS A 285 -4.71 -1.48 12.28
CA HIS A 285 -5.20 -0.90 11.03
C HIS A 285 -5.45 -1.95 9.95
N GLY A 286 -4.51 -2.90 9.76
CA GLY A 286 -4.66 -4.02 8.85
C GLY A 286 -5.84 -4.93 9.18
N PHE A 287 -6.03 -5.24 10.47
CA PHE A 287 -7.18 -5.99 11.00
C PHE A 287 -8.49 -5.28 10.73
N GLY A 288 -8.56 -3.99 11.09
CA GLY A 288 -9.74 -3.16 10.83
C GLY A 288 -10.09 -3.17 9.34
N THR A 289 -9.09 -2.97 8.48
CA THR A 289 -9.27 -3.00 7.02
C THR A 289 -9.84 -4.32 6.53
N LEU A 290 -9.32 -5.46 7.01
CA LEU A 290 -9.88 -6.80 6.72
C LEU A 290 -11.36 -6.88 7.12
N THR A 291 -11.66 -6.50 8.36
CA THR A 291 -13.02 -6.56 8.90
C THR A 291 -13.97 -5.67 8.09
N GLY A 292 -13.55 -4.45 7.74
CA GLY A 292 -14.31 -3.54 6.88
C GLY A 292 -14.60 -4.11 5.50
N MET A 293 -13.61 -4.75 4.86
CA MET A 293 -13.79 -5.41 3.56
C MET A 293 -14.77 -6.59 3.65
N VAL A 294 -14.64 -7.42 4.69
CA VAL A 294 -15.53 -8.57 4.91
C VAL A 294 -16.97 -8.11 5.16
N VAL A 295 -17.17 -7.08 6.00
CA VAL A 295 -18.49 -6.52 6.28
C VAL A 295 -19.12 -5.93 5.01
N ALA A 296 -18.37 -5.17 4.22
CA ALA A 296 -18.84 -4.61 2.96
C ALA A 296 -19.21 -5.70 1.93
N GLY A 297 -18.45 -6.80 1.89
CA GLY A 297 -18.73 -7.94 1.02
C GLY A 297 -19.92 -8.79 1.48
N ALA A 298 -20.11 -8.97 2.80
CA ALA A 298 -21.20 -9.76 3.37
C ALA A 298 -22.55 -9.03 3.31
N LYS A 299 -22.55 -7.70 3.39
CA LYS A 299 -23.75 -6.86 3.34
C LYS A 299 -23.62 -5.82 2.21
N PRO A 300 -23.69 -6.24 0.94
CA PRO A 300 -23.66 -5.32 -0.20
C PRO A 300 -24.88 -4.39 -0.12
N GLY A 301 -24.66 -3.13 0.21
CA GLY A 301 -25.73 -2.14 0.41
C GLY A 301 -25.72 -1.43 1.76
N LEU A 302 -24.77 -1.73 2.65
CA LEU A 302 -24.52 -0.96 3.88
C LEU A 302 -24.01 0.44 3.51
N ARG A 303 -24.93 1.33 3.16
CA ARG A 303 -24.67 2.69 2.69
C ARG A 303 -25.68 3.64 3.33
N ILE A 304 -25.21 4.84 3.61
CA ILE A 304 -26.04 5.93 4.07
C ILE A 304 -26.33 6.80 2.83
N GLY A 305 -27.48 6.56 2.21
CA GLY A 305 -27.89 7.24 0.97
C GLY A 305 -27.01 6.87 -0.23
N THR A 306 -26.38 7.87 -0.83
CA THR A 306 -25.50 7.68 -2.00
C THR A 306 -24.10 7.19 -1.58
N LEU A 307 -23.32 6.70 -2.54
CA LEU A 307 -21.92 6.32 -2.28
C LEU A 307 -21.13 7.52 -1.74
N GLY A 308 -21.26 8.68 -2.40
CA GLY A 308 -20.54 9.87 -2.00
C GLY A 308 -20.94 10.36 -0.60
N THR A 309 -22.22 10.28 -0.23
CA THR A 309 -22.68 10.59 1.14
C THR A 309 -22.03 9.66 2.17
N THR A 310 -21.97 8.36 1.87
CA THR A 310 -21.34 7.38 2.75
C THR A 310 -19.85 7.67 2.93
N VAL A 311 -19.13 7.96 1.84
CA VAL A 311 -17.70 8.34 1.87
C VAL A 311 -17.47 9.58 2.74
N LEU A 312 -18.25 10.64 2.54
CA LEU A 312 -18.10 11.88 3.29
C LEU A 312 -18.39 11.70 4.79
N ILE A 313 -19.41 10.92 5.17
CA ILE A 313 -19.71 10.62 6.57
C ILE A 313 -18.58 9.80 7.20
N PHE A 314 -18.05 8.81 6.49
CA PHE A 314 -16.99 7.97 7.01
C PHE A 314 -15.71 8.77 7.20
N ASP A 315 -15.35 9.63 6.25
CA ASP A 315 -14.19 10.51 6.38
C ASP A 315 -14.35 11.57 7.46
N LEU A 316 -15.58 12.06 7.71
CA LEU A 316 -15.88 12.91 8.87
C LEU A 316 -15.54 12.17 10.17
N VAL A 317 -15.98 10.91 10.30
CA VAL A 317 -15.68 10.08 11.47
C VAL A 317 -14.18 9.78 11.55
N VAL A 318 -13.52 9.45 10.44
CA VAL A 318 -12.06 9.25 10.41
C VAL A 318 -11.34 10.51 10.86
N GLY A 319 -11.76 11.70 10.42
CA GLY A 319 -11.15 12.97 10.81
C GLY A 319 -11.25 13.21 12.32
N VAL A 320 -12.41 12.93 12.92
CA VAL A 320 -12.60 13.00 14.38
C VAL A 320 -11.75 11.95 15.11
N LEU A 321 -11.69 10.71 14.62
CA LEU A 321 -10.86 9.64 15.20
C LEU A 321 -9.36 9.93 15.06
N PHE A 322 -8.96 10.75 14.08
CA PHE A 322 -7.56 11.10 13.85
C PHE A 322 -7.03 12.11 14.86
N MET A 323 -7.85 13.06 15.32
CA MET A 323 -7.45 14.11 16.27
C MET A 323 -6.84 13.59 17.59
N PRO A 324 -7.43 12.60 18.29
CA PRO A 324 -6.87 12.10 19.56
C PRO A 324 -5.59 11.28 19.41
N MET A 325 -5.15 10.94 18.20
CA MET A 325 -3.93 10.15 17.97
C MET A 325 -2.68 10.79 18.61
N GLY A 326 -2.61 12.12 18.66
CA GLY A 326 -1.48 12.82 19.30
C GLY A 326 -1.45 12.73 20.84
N HIS A 327 -2.53 12.26 21.45
CA HIS A 327 -2.69 12.14 22.90
C HIS A 327 -2.64 10.69 23.39
N ILE A 328 -2.20 9.75 22.53
CA ILE A 328 -2.05 8.35 22.90
C ILE A 328 -0.90 8.21 23.90
N GLY A 329 -1.23 7.75 25.11
CA GLY A 329 -0.26 7.36 26.13
C GLY A 329 -0.01 5.84 26.19
N ALA A 330 -0.91 5.02 25.63
CA ALA A 330 -0.82 3.56 25.69
C ALA A 330 -1.12 2.91 24.33
N ALA A 331 -0.41 1.82 24.02
CA ALA A 331 -0.50 1.16 22.71
C ALA A 331 -1.93 0.73 22.33
N TRP A 332 -2.74 0.33 23.31
CA TRP A 332 -4.14 -0.08 23.08
C TRP A 332 -5.02 1.06 22.57
N GLN A 333 -4.77 2.31 22.97
CA GLN A 333 -5.53 3.48 22.52
C GLN A 333 -5.29 3.71 21.02
N GLY A 334 -4.02 3.68 20.60
CA GLY A 334 -3.65 3.75 19.20
C GLY A 334 -4.16 2.57 18.39
N ALA A 335 -4.09 1.35 18.94
CA ALA A 335 -4.63 0.16 18.30
C ALA A 335 -6.13 0.29 18.05
N LEU A 336 -6.90 0.75 19.03
CA LEU A 336 -8.35 0.93 18.92
C LEU A 336 -8.69 1.98 17.84
N LEU A 337 -8.07 3.15 17.90
CA LEU A 337 -8.29 4.21 16.90
C LEU A 337 -7.93 3.73 15.49
N MET A 338 -6.78 3.06 15.35
CA MET A 338 -6.33 2.54 14.06
C MET A 338 -7.20 1.41 13.52
N ALA A 339 -7.72 0.54 14.40
CA ALA A 339 -8.68 -0.49 14.01
C ALA A 339 -9.97 0.13 13.49
N LEU A 340 -10.52 1.14 14.16
CA LEU A 340 -11.73 1.84 13.73
C LEU A 340 -11.52 2.55 12.38
N ILE A 341 -10.42 3.28 12.23
CA ILE A 341 -10.03 3.92 10.96
C ILE A 341 -9.90 2.85 9.86
N GLY A 342 -9.28 1.70 10.18
CA GLY A 342 -9.15 0.57 9.26
C GLY A 342 -10.51 0.01 8.82
N VAL A 343 -11.47 -0.19 9.74
CA VAL A 343 -12.82 -0.70 9.39
C VAL A 343 -13.53 0.23 8.40
N LEU A 344 -13.48 1.54 8.65
CA LEU A 344 -14.04 2.53 7.73
C LEU A 344 -13.29 2.51 6.39
N GLY A 345 -11.95 2.50 6.41
CA GLY A 345 -11.12 2.46 5.21
C GLY A 345 -11.33 1.22 4.33
N GLY A 346 -11.38 0.03 4.94
CA GLY A 346 -11.59 -1.23 4.22
C GLY A 346 -12.96 -1.35 3.57
N SER A 347 -14.01 -0.89 4.26
CA SER A 347 -15.35 -0.86 3.69
C SER A 347 -15.45 0.14 2.51
N MET A 348 -14.83 1.32 2.65
CA MET A 348 -14.77 2.32 1.58
C MET A 348 -13.93 1.85 0.40
N GLN A 349 -12.83 1.13 0.65
CA GLN A 349 -11.98 0.60 -0.41
C GLN A 349 -12.78 -0.30 -1.37
N VAL A 350 -13.59 -1.23 -0.85
CA VAL A 350 -14.44 -2.10 -1.67
C VAL A 350 -15.46 -1.28 -2.46
N ALA A 351 -16.12 -0.31 -1.80
CA ALA A 351 -17.16 0.51 -2.42
C ALA A 351 -16.60 1.41 -3.54
N ILE A 352 -15.47 2.07 -3.30
CA ILE A 352 -14.78 2.97 -4.25
C ILE A 352 -14.27 2.19 -5.46
N PHE A 353 -13.58 1.07 -5.25
CA PHE A 353 -13.07 0.25 -6.36
C PHE A 353 -14.21 -0.27 -7.24
N THR A 354 -15.29 -0.76 -6.62
CA THR A 354 -16.47 -1.27 -7.35
C THR A 354 -17.14 -0.17 -8.16
N TRP A 355 -17.30 1.02 -7.56
CA TRP A 355 -17.89 2.16 -8.23
C TRP A 355 -17.06 2.62 -9.42
N LEU A 356 -15.74 2.73 -9.26
CA LEU A 356 -14.83 3.15 -10.33
C LEU A 356 -14.87 2.16 -11.50
N GLN A 357 -14.90 0.86 -11.21
CA GLN A 357 -15.02 -0.19 -12.22
C GLN A 357 -16.35 -0.15 -13.00
N ARG A 358 -17.44 0.28 -12.36
CA ARG A 358 -18.76 0.41 -13.00
C ARG A 358 -18.93 1.72 -13.75
N ARG A 359 -18.33 2.81 -13.26
CA ARG A 359 -18.49 4.17 -13.81
C ARG A 359 -17.62 4.38 -15.05
N VAL A 360 -16.41 3.82 -15.06
CA VAL A 360 -15.45 4.03 -16.14
C VAL A 360 -15.66 2.99 -17.24
N PRO A 361 -15.79 3.41 -18.52
CA PRO A 361 -15.91 2.48 -19.64
C PRO A 361 -14.72 1.50 -19.71
N PRO A 362 -14.92 0.25 -20.15
CA PRO A 362 -13.86 -0.77 -20.19
C PRO A 362 -12.59 -0.32 -20.92
N ALA A 363 -12.72 0.45 -22.02
CA ALA A 363 -11.59 0.97 -22.79
C ALA A 363 -10.74 2.02 -22.03
N MET A 364 -11.29 2.66 -21.00
CA MET A 364 -10.62 3.70 -20.21
C MET A 364 -10.28 3.26 -18.78
N LEU A 365 -10.74 2.08 -18.35
CA LEU A 365 -10.58 1.59 -16.98
C LEU A 365 -9.11 1.52 -16.57
N GLY A 366 -8.23 0.99 -17.43
CA GLY A 366 -6.79 0.93 -17.15
C GLY A 366 -6.19 2.31 -16.89
N ARG A 367 -6.53 3.30 -17.70
CA ARG A 367 -6.04 4.68 -17.56
C ARG A 367 -6.55 5.34 -16.26
N ALA A 368 -7.82 5.15 -15.93
CA ALA A 368 -8.40 5.67 -14.68
C ALA A 368 -7.78 5.00 -13.44
N MET A 369 -7.55 3.69 -13.50
CA MET A 369 -6.88 2.95 -12.42
C MET A 369 -5.42 3.38 -12.24
N SER A 370 -4.70 3.72 -13.32
CA SER A 370 -3.34 4.28 -13.22
C SER A 370 -3.31 5.62 -12.48
N LEU A 371 -4.26 6.52 -12.78
CA LEU A 371 -4.40 7.78 -12.05
C LEU A 371 -4.76 7.54 -10.58
N PHE A 372 -5.63 6.56 -10.30
CA PHE A 372 -5.99 6.19 -8.94
C PHE A 372 -4.77 5.66 -8.18
N MET A 373 -3.97 4.80 -8.81
CA MET A 373 -2.73 4.29 -8.22
C MET A 373 -1.69 5.40 -8.00
N PHE A 374 -1.61 6.40 -8.89
CA PHE A 374 -0.70 7.54 -8.71
C PHE A 374 -1.00 8.32 -7.41
N ILE A 375 -2.27 8.48 -7.05
CA ILE A 375 -2.67 9.12 -5.78
C ILE A 375 -2.06 8.37 -4.58
N PHE A 376 -2.18 7.04 -4.53
CA PHE A 376 -1.73 6.29 -3.35
C PHE A 376 -0.25 5.89 -3.38
N MET A 377 0.32 5.65 -4.55
CA MET A 377 1.72 5.19 -4.70
C MET A 377 2.70 6.33 -4.95
N GLY A 378 2.24 7.46 -5.50
CA GLY A 378 3.03 8.65 -5.82
C GLY A 378 2.81 9.80 -4.84
N LEU A 379 1.55 10.21 -4.63
CA LEU A 379 1.26 11.39 -3.82
C LEU A 379 1.44 11.14 -2.30
N VAL A 380 1.06 9.96 -1.80
CA VAL A 380 1.21 9.63 -0.35
C VAL A 380 2.65 9.77 0.13
N PRO A 381 3.67 9.20 -0.53
CA PRO A 381 5.04 9.39 -0.06
C PRO A 381 5.56 10.83 -0.17
N MET A 382 5.12 11.58 -1.18
CA MET A 382 5.42 13.02 -1.26
C MET A 382 4.80 13.76 -0.06
N ALA A 383 3.56 13.42 0.30
CA ALA A 383 2.90 13.93 1.49
C ALA A 383 3.63 13.54 2.78
N SER A 384 4.16 12.32 2.87
CA SER A 384 5.01 11.88 3.98
C SER A 384 6.29 12.72 4.07
N ALA A 385 6.97 13.00 2.95
CA ALA A 385 8.15 13.86 2.95
C ALA A 385 7.82 15.29 3.45
N VAL A 386 6.72 15.87 2.98
CA VAL A 386 6.22 17.17 3.45
C VAL A 386 5.87 17.12 4.94
N THR A 387 5.24 16.05 5.41
CA THR A 387 4.92 15.87 6.84
C THR A 387 6.19 15.89 7.70
N GLY A 388 7.27 15.23 7.24
CA GLY A 388 8.56 15.24 7.94
C GLY A 388 9.13 16.65 8.15
N VAL A 389 8.93 17.55 7.17
CA VAL A 389 9.28 18.97 7.28
C VAL A 389 8.34 19.69 8.24
N VAL A 390 7.03 19.48 8.11
CA VAL A 390 5.99 20.14 8.94
C VAL A 390 6.20 19.84 10.42
N LEU A 391 6.57 18.61 10.79
CA LEU A 391 6.85 18.20 12.17
C LEU A 391 8.07 18.89 12.82
N ARG A 392 8.85 19.67 12.08
CA ARG A 392 9.86 20.56 12.67
C ARG A 392 9.28 21.84 13.27
N PHE A 393 8.09 22.22 12.81
CA PHE A 393 7.44 23.48 13.17
C PHE A 393 6.19 23.26 14.03
N VAL A 394 5.61 22.06 14.00
CA VAL A 394 4.41 21.72 14.77
C VAL A 394 4.61 20.44 15.57
N THR A 395 3.91 20.30 16.68
CA THR A 395 3.92 19.07 17.48
C THR A 395 3.11 17.95 16.79
N LEU A 396 3.33 16.69 17.21
CA LEU A 396 2.50 15.56 16.74
C LEU A 396 1.00 15.80 17.00
N GLN A 397 0.66 16.35 18.17
CA GLN A 397 -0.71 16.71 18.53
C GLN A 397 -1.30 17.73 17.56
N GLN A 398 -0.57 18.81 17.30
CA GLN A 398 -1.00 19.83 16.36
C GLN A 398 -1.16 19.25 14.95
N LEU A 399 -0.26 18.38 14.51
CA LEU A 399 -0.36 17.70 13.22
C LEU A 399 -1.65 16.87 13.12
N PHE A 400 -1.89 15.97 14.07
CA PHE A 400 -3.08 15.09 14.06
C PHE A 400 -4.39 15.89 14.15
N VAL A 401 -4.46 16.88 15.04
CA VAL A 401 -5.64 17.76 15.18
C VAL A 401 -5.87 18.56 13.90
N THR A 402 -4.83 19.14 13.32
CA THR A 402 -4.95 19.94 12.09
C THR A 402 -5.36 19.07 10.90
N CYS A 403 -4.71 17.92 10.70
CA CYS A 403 -5.05 16.98 9.64
C CYS A 403 -6.47 16.43 9.78
N GLY A 404 -6.87 16.03 11.00
CA GLY A 404 -8.23 15.56 11.29
C GLY A 404 -9.28 16.66 11.10
N GLY A 405 -8.99 17.87 11.55
CA GLY A 405 -9.86 19.05 11.38
C GLY A 405 -9.99 19.48 9.92
N LEU A 406 -8.90 19.46 9.16
CA LEU A 406 -8.91 19.71 7.72
C LEU A 406 -9.69 18.64 6.98
N LEU A 407 -9.57 17.36 7.35
CA LEU A 407 -10.39 16.31 6.75
C LEU A 407 -11.88 16.55 7.02
N VAL A 408 -12.26 16.84 8.27
CA VAL A 408 -13.63 17.21 8.64
C VAL A 408 -14.11 18.40 7.81
N ALA A 409 -13.32 19.47 7.72
CA ALA A 409 -13.66 20.65 6.94
C ALA A 409 -13.83 20.34 5.45
N VAL A 410 -12.91 19.57 4.85
CA VAL A 410 -12.97 19.16 3.44
C VAL A 410 -14.18 18.26 3.19
N SER A 411 -14.51 17.34 4.09
CA SER A 411 -15.70 16.50 3.99
C SER A 411 -16.99 17.32 4.09
N LEU A 412 -17.06 18.31 5.00
CA LEU A 412 -18.21 19.21 5.13
C LEU A 412 -18.37 20.13 3.91
N VAL A 413 -17.27 20.72 3.42
CA VAL A 413 -17.29 21.53 2.20
C VAL A 413 -17.70 20.68 1.00
N ALA A 414 -17.18 19.47 0.87
CA ALA A 414 -17.58 18.54 -0.18
C ALA A 414 -19.04 18.08 -0.04
N PHE A 415 -19.59 18.05 1.17
CA PHE A 415 -20.99 17.75 1.42
C PHE A 415 -21.93 18.87 0.95
N VAL A 416 -21.54 20.13 1.20
CA VAL A 416 -22.39 21.30 0.90
C VAL A 416 -22.19 21.82 -0.53
N ALA A 417 -20.94 21.92 -0.98
CA ALA A 417 -20.55 22.71 -2.15
C ALA A 417 -20.10 21.89 -3.35
N SER A 418 -20.15 20.56 -3.29
CA SER A 418 -19.63 19.68 -4.35
C SER A 418 -20.66 18.65 -4.83
N PRO A 419 -20.60 18.20 -6.10
CA PRO A 419 -21.45 17.12 -6.60
C PRO A 419 -21.16 15.76 -5.93
N MET A 420 -20.21 15.70 -5.00
CA MET A 420 -19.82 14.48 -4.29
C MET A 420 -21.00 13.78 -3.62
N ARG A 421 -21.92 14.52 -2.97
CA ARG A 421 -23.14 13.93 -2.38
C ARG A 421 -24.05 13.24 -3.40
N ALA A 422 -24.01 13.65 -4.67
CA ALA A 422 -24.85 13.10 -5.73
C ALA A 422 -24.19 11.89 -6.43
N VAL A 423 -22.99 11.48 -6.00
CA VAL A 423 -22.30 10.31 -6.55
C VAL A 423 -23.05 9.04 -6.13
N SER A 424 -23.92 8.57 -7.02
CA SER A 424 -24.64 7.30 -6.90
C SER A 424 -23.93 6.21 -7.71
N ASP A 425 -24.36 4.97 -7.53
CA ASP A 425 -23.97 3.91 -8.47
C ASP A 425 -24.44 4.27 -9.89
N PRO A 426 -23.68 3.89 -10.93
CA PRO A 426 -24.16 3.95 -12.29
C PRO A 426 -25.45 3.11 -12.42
N GLN A 427 -26.46 3.65 -13.10
CA GLN A 427 -27.66 2.89 -13.43
C GLN A 427 -27.23 1.62 -14.20
N PRO A 428 -27.76 0.44 -13.86
CA PRO A 428 -27.52 -0.74 -14.69
C PRO A 428 -27.99 -0.40 -16.10
N VAL A 429 -27.11 -0.58 -17.09
CA VAL A 429 -27.51 -0.45 -18.50
C VAL A 429 -28.68 -1.42 -18.68
N PRO A 430 -29.89 -0.96 -19.05
CA PRO A 430 -31.00 -1.87 -19.29
C PRO A 430 -30.52 -2.90 -20.30
N ALA A 431 -30.68 -4.18 -19.98
CA ALA A 431 -30.38 -5.25 -20.92
C ALA A 431 -31.17 -4.94 -22.20
N GLY A 432 -30.47 -4.43 -23.21
CA GLY A 432 -31.08 -4.05 -24.46
C GLY A 432 -31.79 -5.27 -24.99
N SER A 433 -33.11 -5.15 -25.13
CA SER A 433 -33.93 -6.05 -25.92
C SER A 433 -33.20 -6.28 -27.24
N GLY A 434 -32.70 -7.49 -27.45
CA GLY A 434 -32.26 -7.92 -28.76
C GLY A 434 -33.37 -7.65 -29.76
N ARG A 435 -33.07 -6.82 -30.75
CA ARG A 435 -33.74 -6.82 -32.04
C ARG A 435 -32.65 -6.82 -33.09
#